data_AF-A0A2N4YIG1-F1
#
_entry.id   AF-A0A2N4YIG1-F1
#
_cell.length_a   1.000
_cell.length_b   1.000
_cell.length_c   1.000
_cell.angle_alpha   90.00
_cell.angle_beta   90.00
_cell.angle_gamma   90.00
#
_symmetry.space_group_name_H-M   'P 1'
#
loop_
_entity.id
_entity.type
_entity.pdbx_description
1 polymer ?
#
loop_
_entity_poly.entity_id
_entity_poly.type
_entity_poly.pdbx_seq_one_letter_code
_entity_poly.pdbx_strand_id
1 'polypeptide(L)'
;MPIEASRLGLIAAVCLLAPLAGRAQEPLSAIDWLSQSVATPAPAPVDPARPTATTGATQGSVAVTVIGAPSADAVGLLPPQVTGLPANLWGPGQTEDIAALLTAERVDSLPALRGLLLTVLLAEAQPPADAGTGATLLMARIDKLLAMGALDQARALLDAAGSRDPGLFRRSFDVALLTGEEDRGCRIMVESPGLAPTFPARIFCLARSGDWNAAALTLRTGQALGYITDEEDALLSRFLDPDLFEGEPPLATPSRITPLAWRMFEAIGEPLSTATLPIAFAHAELRPQAGWKAQVEAAERLARAGAISPNALLGLYTERRPAASGGVWDRVAVFQKFEAALDKGDQTAIAQILPEIWAQMTQSELEVPFADLYGKRLSAIPFEGEAAQVAFALGLLSPDFESIVASRKPTNPREAFLIGLAQGRLDGLTPPDSLARAIAPAFLGHEPDADLSRLVEEGRIGEAILIAIEKIERGVQGDLDGVTDGLALLRKVGMDKAARRTALELVLLERRG
;
A
#
# COMPACT_ATOMS: atom_id res chain seq x y z
N MET A 1 -30.17 -42.67 73.72
CA MET A 1 -30.84 -41.36 73.90
C MET A 1 -29.84 -40.28 73.50
N PRO A 2 -30.22 -39.22 72.77
CA PRO A 2 -30.74 -39.28 71.40
C PRO A 2 -30.14 -38.19 70.46
N ILE A 3 -30.52 -38.21 69.17
CA ILE A 3 -30.57 -37.12 68.14
C ILE A 3 -29.20 -36.51 67.72
N GLU A 4 -28.80 -36.30 66.45
CA GLU A 4 -29.44 -35.58 65.34
C GLU A 4 -28.56 -35.78 64.07
N ALA A 5 -29.05 -36.41 63.01
CA ALA A 5 -29.63 -35.81 61.80
C ALA A 5 -28.67 -34.99 60.89
N SER A 6 -28.44 -35.55 59.70
CA SER A 6 -28.58 -34.89 58.39
C SER A 6 -27.40 -34.15 57.72
N ARG A 7 -26.99 -34.77 56.60
CA ARG A 7 -26.97 -34.26 55.21
C ARG A 7 -25.66 -33.75 54.60
N LEU A 8 -25.32 -34.46 53.51
CA LEU A 8 -24.45 -34.09 52.39
C LEU A 8 -24.62 -32.63 51.95
N GLY A 9 -23.49 -31.98 51.66
CA GLY A 9 -23.39 -30.78 50.84
C GLY A 9 -22.34 -30.98 49.75
N LEU A 10 -22.79 -31.22 48.53
CA LEU A 10 -21.99 -31.29 47.29
C LEU A 10 -21.55 -29.86 46.91
N ILE A 11 -20.25 -29.59 46.87
CA ILE A 11 -19.70 -28.31 46.41
C ILE A 11 -19.72 -28.30 44.88
N ALA A 12 -20.65 -27.55 44.29
CA ALA A 12 -20.66 -27.23 42.87
C ALA A 12 -20.08 -25.81 42.68
N ALA A 13 -18.88 -25.72 42.13
CA ALA A 13 -18.27 -24.46 41.71
C ALA A 13 -18.94 -23.98 40.42
N VAL A 14 -19.71 -22.89 40.52
CA VAL A 14 -20.33 -22.22 39.36
C VAL A 14 -19.39 -21.10 38.92
N CYS A 15 -18.69 -21.31 37.81
CA CYS A 15 -17.96 -20.25 37.09
C CYS A 15 -18.98 -19.32 36.42
N LEU A 16 -19.12 -18.10 36.95
CA LEU A 16 -19.83 -16.99 36.30
C LEU A 16 -19.04 -16.53 35.07
N LEU A 17 -19.42 -17.03 33.90
CA LEU A 17 -19.04 -16.46 32.60
C LEU A 17 -19.95 -15.26 32.32
N ALA A 18 -19.41 -14.05 32.53
CA ALA A 18 -20.05 -12.82 32.08
C ALA A 18 -19.98 -12.72 30.54
N PRO A 19 -21.06 -12.36 29.83
CA PRO A 19 -20.99 -12.15 28.40
C PRO A 19 -20.34 -10.79 28.13
N LEU A 20 -19.19 -10.80 27.44
CA LEU A 20 -18.64 -9.61 26.81
C LEU A 20 -19.59 -9.23 25.67
N ALA A 21 -20.41 -8.21 25.88
CA ALA A 21 -21.16 -7.56 24.81
C ALA A 21 -20.14 -6.85 23.90
N GLY A 22 -19.91 -7.41 22.70
CA GLY A 22 -19.13 -6.78 21.66
C GLY A 22 -19.79 -5.46 21.25
N ARG A 23 -19.07 -4.35 21.42
CA ARG A 23 -19.46 -3.06 20.84
C ARG A 23 -19.11 -3.09 19.36
N ALA A 24 -20.00 -2.60 18.51
CA ALA A 24 -19.66 -2.26 17.14
C ALA A 24 -18.64 -1.10 17.20
N GLN A 25 -17.37 -1.43 16.97
CA GLN A 25 -16.31 -0.45 16.76
C GLN A 25 -16.48 0.10 15.34
N GLU A 26 -16.52 1.43 15.19
CA GLU A 26 -16.24 2.07 13.90
C GLU A 26 -14.90 1.52 13.38
N PRO A 27 -14.73 1.33 12.06
CA PRO A 27 -13.58 0.62 11.53
C PRO A 27 -12.31 1.37 11.91
N LEU A 28 -11.61 0.82 12.90
CA LEU A 28 -10.29 1.27 13.28
C LEU A 28 -9.43 1.21 12.03
N SER A 29 -8.73 2.30 11.77
CA SER A 29 -7.70 2.33 10.72
C SER A 29 -6.77 1.14 10.90
N ALA A 30 -6.64 0.27 9.91
CA ALA A 30 -5.69 -0.85 9.97
C ALA A 30 -4.22 -0.39 9.93
N ILE A 31 -3.99 0.89 9.69
CA ILE A 31 -2.67 1.53 9.67
C ILE A 31 -2.44 2.30 10.97
N ASP A 32 -1.40 1.88 11.68
CA ASP A 32 -0.98 2.43 12.97
C ASP A 32 -0.47 3.87 12.92
N TRP A 33 -0.20 4.48 11.77
CA TRP A 33 0.26 5.88 11.72
C TRP A 33 -0.82 6.85 11.23
N LEU A 34 -1.93 6.37 10.67
CA LEU A 34 -3.04 7.25 10.29
C LEU A 34 -3.71 7.83 11.53
N SER A 35 -4.23 9.06 11.42
CA SER A 35 -4.90 9.76 12.52
C SER A 35 -6.09 8.93 13.02
N GLN A 36 -6.27 8.67 14.32
CA GLN A 36 -7.47 7.95 14.80
C GLN A 36 -8.64 8.90 15.02
N SER A 37 -9.88 8.44 14.81
CA SER A 37 -11.06 9.19 15.24
C SER A 37 -11.17 9.16 16.76
N VAL A 38 -11.64 10.26 17.37
CA VAL A 38 -12.14 10.21 18.75
C VAL A 38 -13.40 9.36 18.75
N ALA A 39 -13.43 8.28 19.53
CA ALA A 39 -14.65 7.51 19.72
C ALA A 39 -15.78 8.45 20.18
N THR A 40 -16.93 8.39 19.50
CA THR A 40 -18.15 9.05 20.00
C THR A 40 -18.41 8.56 21.44
N PRO A 41 -18.83 9.43 22.38
CA PRO A 41 -18.97 9.06 23.77
C PRO A 41 -19.86 7.83 23.92
N ALA A 42 -19.47 6.89 24.79
CA ALA A 42 -20.41 5.89 25.27
C ALA A 42 -21.67 6.63 25.80
N PRO A 43 -22.88 6.23 25.39
CA PRO A 43 -24.09 6.84 25.94
C PRO A 43 -24.05 6.71 27.47
N ALA A 44 -24.52 7.74 28.16
CA ALA A 44 -24.62 7.76 29.62
C ALA A 44 -25.22 6.43 30.13
N PRO A 45 -24.73 5.89 31.27
CA PRO A 45 -25.16 4.59 31.77
C PRO A 45 -26.68 4.54 31.86
N VAL A 46 -27.28 3.64 31.07
CA VAL A 46 -28.73 3.41 31.08
C VAL A 46 -29.06 2.71 32.38
N ASP A 47 -30.00 3.28 33.14
CA ASP A 47 -30.50 2.74 34.40
C ASP A 47 -30.97 1.26 34.21
N PRO A 48 -30.40 0.29 34.96
CA PRO A 48 -30.69 -1.14 34.79
C PRO A 48 -32.13 -1.55 35.15
N ALA A 49 -32.98 -0.62 35.60
CA ALA A 49 -34.34 -0.91 36.05
C ALA A 49 -35.41 -1.08 34.94
N ARG A 50 -35.05 -1.03 33.64
CA ARG A 50 -36.04 -1.18 32.56
C ARG A 50 -35.84 -2.51 31.79
N PRO A 51 -36.82 -3.44 31.82
CA PRO A 51 -36.67 -4.70 31.11
C PRO A 51 -36.78 -4.48 29.59
N THR A 52 -35.69 -4.71 28.87
CA THR A 52 -35.68 -4.87 27.42
C THR A 52 -35.84 -6.34 27.08
N ALA A 53 -36.86 -6.66 26.28
CA ALA A 53 -37.10 -8.00 25.78
C ALA A 53 -35.96 -8.44 24.85
N THR A 54 -35.34 -9.59 25.12
CA THR A 54 -34.35 -10.23 24.26
C THR A 54 -35.06 -11.07 23.19
N THR A 55 -35.14 -10.56 21.96
CA THR A 55 -35.40 -11.39 20.79
C THR A 55 -34.07 -11.92 20.25
N GLY A 56 -33.97 -13.25 20.14
CA GLY A 56 -32.74 -13.97 19.83
C GLY A 56 -32.24 -13.86 18.38
N ALA A 57 -31.06 -14.47 18.20
CA ALA A 57 -30.25 -14.62 16.98
C ALA A 57 -29.73 -13.32 16.37
N THR A 58 -28.41 -13.12 16.46
CA THR A 58 -27.64 -12.19 15.62
C THR A 58 -27.76 -12.64 14.17
N GLN A 59 -28.82 -12.20 13.49
CA GLN A 59 -28.85 -12.18 12.03
C GLN A 59 -27.82 -11.15 11.57
N GLY A 60 -26.97 -11.53 10.61
CA GLY A 60 -26.12 -10.56 9.91
C GLY A 60 -26.99 -9.40 9.44
N SER A 61 -26.52 -8.16 9.61
CA SER A 61 -27.29 -6.99 9.23
C SER A 61 -27.66 -7.07 7.76
N VAL A 62 -28.95 -7.14 7.47
CA VAL A 62 -29.45 -7.09 6.09
C VAL A 62 -29.26 -5.66 5.59
N ALA A 63 -28.20 -5.43 4.82
CA ALA A 63 -28.03 -4.18 4.10
C ALA A 63 -29.10 -4.10 3.00
N VAL A 64 -29.99 -3.11 3.08
CA VAL A 64 -30.99 -2.86 2.05
C VAL A 64 -30.52 -1.69 1.20
N THR A 65 -30.13 -1.97 -0.05
CA THR A 65 -29.86 -0.95 -1.06
C THR A 65 -30.86 -1.04 -2.19
N VAL A 66 -31.16 0.11 -2.79
CA VAL A 66 -31.93 0.15 -4.04
C VAL A 66 -30.98 -0.30 -5.16
N ILE A 67 -31.41 -1.29 -5.95
CA ILE A 67 -30.68 -1.73 -7.14
C ILE A 67 -30.41 -0.51 -8.04
N GLY A 68 -29.13 -0.17 -8.25
CA GLY A 68 -28.69 0.96 -9.07
C GLY A 68 -28.42 2.27 -8.32
N ALA A 69 -28.53 2.32 -6.99
CA ALA A 69 -28.04 3.45 -6.22
C ALA A 69 -26.49 3.53 -6.31
N PRO A 70 -25.89 4.73 -6.42
CA PRO A 70 -24.44 4.88 -6.36
C PRO A 70 -23.90 4.34 -5.03
N SER A 71 -22.91 3.44 -5.08
CA SER A 71 -22.19 2.94 -3.91
C SER A 71 -20.77 3.47 -3.93
N ALA A 72 -20.28 3.93 -2.76
CA ALA A 72 -18.90 4.38 -2.63
C ALA A 72 -17.91 3.22 -2.88
N ASP A 73 -18.29 1.99 -2.53
CA ASP A 73 -17.47 0.79 -2.75
C ASP A 73 -17.32 0.42 -4.24
N ALA A 74 -18.16 0.99 -5.11
CA ALA A 74 -18.05 0.80 -6.56
C ALA A 74 -16.99 1.70 -7.22
N VAL A 75 -16.52 2.74 -6.52
CA VAL A 75 -15.64 3.77 -7.08
C VAL A 75 -14.32 3.15 -7.52
N GLY A 76 -13.87 3.53 -8.72
CA GLY A 76 -12.58 3.12 -9.29
C GLY A 76 -12.08 4.15 -10.29
N LEU A 77 -10.79 4.07 -10.61
CA LEU A 77 -10.13 4.93 -11.60
C LEU A 77 -9.86 4.18 -12.92
N LEU A 78 -9.81 2.85 -12.86
CA LEU A 78 -9.44 2.01 -13.99
C LEU A 78 -10.63 1.11 -14.39
N PRO A 79 -11.22 1.31 -15.58
CA PRO A 79 -12.35 0.51 -16.01
C PRO A 79 -11.87 -0.89 -16.47
N PRO A 80 -12.79 -1.88 -16.55
CA PRO A 80 -12.49 -3.26 -16.98
C PRO A 80 -11.67 -3.38 -18.28
N GLN A 81 -11.88 -2.47 -19.24
CA GLN A 81 -11.17 -2.50 -20.53
C GLN A 81 -9.68 -2.15 -20.39
N VAL A 82 -9.30 -1.43 -19.33
CA VAL A 82 -7.91 -1.07 -19.03
C VAL A 82 -7.25 -2.14 -18.17
N THR A 83 -7.96 -2.65 -17.17
CA THR A 83 -7.39 -3.61 -16.20
C THR A 83 -7.41 -5.05 -16.69
N GLY A 84 -8.34 -5.40 -17.58
CA GLY A 84 -8.65 -6.79 -17.92
C GLY A 84 -9.41 -7.54 -16.82
N LEU A 85 -9.76 -6.86 -15.71
CA LEU A 85 -10.54 -7.43 -14.61
C LEU A 85 -12.04 -7.34 -14.92
N PRO A 86 -12.85 -8.34 -14.55
CA PRO A 86 -14.29 -8.29 -14.76
C PRO A 86 -14.94 -7.22 -13.86
N ALA A 87 -16.01 -6.58 -14.36
CA ALA A 87 -16.76 -5.61 -13.57
C ALA A 87 -17.35 -6.21 -12.29
N ASN A 88 -17.80 -7.47 -12.34
CA ASN A 88 -18.24 -8.22 -11.16
C ASN A 88 -17.04 -8.93 -10.49
N LEU A 89 -16.04 -8.16 -10.07
CA LEU A 89 -14.77 -8.68 -9.56
C LEU A 89 -14.96 -9.53 -8.29
N TRP A 90 -15.86 -9.11 -7.42
CA TRP A 90 -16.05 -9.69 -6.09
C TRP A 90 -17.10 -10.80 -6.06
N GLY A 91 -17.99 -10.86 -7.06
CA GLY A 91 -19.01 -11.91 -7.15
C GLY A 91 -19.89 -11.97 -5.89
N PRO A 92 -20.20 -13.18 -5.38
CA PRO A 92 -20.96 -13.37 -4.15
C PRO A 92 -20.12 -13.29 -2.86
N GLY A 93 -18.89 -12.76 -2.93
CA GLY A 93 -18.02 -12.57 -1.76
C GLY A 93 -18.65 -11.65 -0.71
N GLN A 94 -18.10 -11.64 0.51
CA GLN A 94 -18.56 -10.77 1.60
C GLN A 94 -17.67 -9.54 1.72
N THR A 95 -18.26 -8.37 1.93
CA THR A 95 -17.55 -7.09 2.03
C THR A 95 -16.44 -7.14 3.09
N GLU A 96 -16.72 -7.68 4.28
CA GLU A 96 -15.74 -7.76 5.37
C GLU A 96 -14.57 -8.71 5.07
N ASP A 97 -14.84 -9.87 4.46
CA ASP A 97 -13.79 -10.84 4.11
C ASP A 97 -12.83 -10.25 3.07
N ILE A 98 -13.38 -9.57 2.06
CA ILE A 98 -12.59 -8.90 1.03
C ILE A 98 -11.77 -7.75 1.63
N ALA A 99 -12.37 -6.94 2.51
CA ALA A 99 -11.66 -5.87 3.22
C ALA A 99 -10.50 -6.42 4.07
N ALA A 100 -10.69 -7.57 4.72
CA ALA A 100 -9.66 -8.25 5.49
C ALA A 100 -8.52 -8.77 4.60
N LEU A 101 -8.83 -9.41 3.46
CA LEU A 101 -7.83 -9.84 2.48
C LEU A 101 -7.00 -8.66 1.99
N LEU A 102 -7.68 -7.59 1.54
CA LEU A 102 -7.02 -6.37 1.08
C LEU A 102 -6.12 -5.79 2.17
N THR A 103 -6.55 -5.80 3.43
CA THR A 103 -5.76 -5.26 4.53
C THR A 103 -4.54 -6.12 4.86
N ALA A 104 -4.66 -7.45 4.77
CA ALA A 104 -3.61 -8.40 5.12
C ALA A 104 -2.44 -8.44 4.12
N GLU A 105 -2.64 -8.02 2.87
CA GLU A 105 -1.60 -8.05 1.83
C GLU A 105 -0.31 -7.34 2.26
N ARG A 106 0.85 -7.89 1.90
CA ARG A 106 2.15 -7.30 2.30
C ARG A 106 2.53 -6.19 1.32
N VAL A 107 3.22 -5.17 1.84
CA VAL A 107 3.72 -4.05 1.02
C VAL A 107 5.06 -4.40 0.34
N ASP A 108 5.85 -5.24 1.01
CA ASP A 108 7.13 -5.74 0.53
C ASP A 108 6.89 -6.97 -0.35
N SER A 109 6.82 -6.74 -1.66
CA SER A 109 6.47 -7.73 -2.67
C SER A 109 7.27 -7.53 -3.96
N LEU A 110 7.16 -8.49 -4.88
CA LEU A 110 7.69 -8.37 -6.24
C LEU A 110 7.00 -7.22 -6.99
N PRO A 111 7.71 -6.47 -7.86
CA PRO A 111 7.12 -5.33 -8.56
C PRO A 111 5.89 -5.68 -9.40
N ALA A 112 5.87 -6.83 -10.06
CA ALA A 112 4.73 -7.32 -10.83
C ALA A 112 3.50 -7.58 -9.97
N LEU A 113 3.67 -8.24 -8.81
CA LEU A 113 2.58 -8.49 -7.87
C LEU A 113 2.05 -7.20 -7.27
N ARG A 114 2.95 -6.28 -6.93
CA ARG A 114 2.57 -4.95 -6.45
C ARG A 114 1.79 -4.16 -7.49
N GLY A 115 2.22 -4.21 -8.77
CA GLY A 115 1.49 -3.60 -9.87
C GLY A 115 0.11 -4.22 -10.10
N LEU A 116 -0.01 -5.53 -9.94
CA LEU A 116 -1.30 -6.23 -9.98
C LEU A 116 -2.20 -5.81 -8.81
N LEU A 117 -1.68 -5.77 -7.59
CA LEU A 117 -2.40 -5.28 -6.42
C LEU A 117 -2.86 -3.84 -6.63
N LEU A 118 -1.99 -2.95 -7.11
CA LEU A 118 -2.36 -1.57 -7.45
C LEU A 118 -3.48 -1.51 -8.49
N THR A 119 -3.45 -2.39 -9.49
CA THR A 119 -4.52 -2.51 -10.49
C THR A 119 -5.85 -2.91 -9.86
N VAL A 120 -5.85 -3.91 -8.97
CA VAL A 120 -7.04 -4.33 -8.20
C VAL A 120 -7.55 -3.20 -7.31
N LEU A 121 -6.65 -2.51 -6.59
CA LEU A 121 -6.98 -1.40 -5.71
C LEU A 121 -7.54 -0.19 -6.43
N LEU A 122 -7.31 -0.02 -7.74
CA LEU A 122 -7.80 1.11 -8.53
C LEU A 122 -8.92 0.73 -9.52
N ALA A 123 -9.25 -0.57 -9.64
CA ALA A 123 -10.28 -1.04 -10.55
C ALA A 123 -11.67 -0.50 -10.18
N GLU A 124 -12.46 -0.17 -11.20
CA GLU A 124 -13.91 -0.04 -11.06
C GLU A 124 -14.52 -1.44 -10.95
N ALA A 125 -15.24 -1.71 -9.87
CA ALA A 125 -15.81 -3.02 -9.59
C ALA A 125 -17.18 -2.88 -8.92
N GLN A 126 -18.14 -3.72 -9.30
CA GLN A 126 -19.42 -3.83 -8.60
C GLN A 126 -19.17 -4.33 -7.18
N PRO A 127 -19.67 -3.63 -6.15
CA PRO A 127 -19.50 -4.07 -4.78
C PRO A 127 -20.31 -5.36 -4.53
N PRO A 128 -19.90 -6.19 -3.55
CA PRO A 128 -20.72 -7.26 -3.03
C PRO A 128 -22.13 -6.82 -2.67
N ALA A 129 -23.07 -7.77 -2.72
CA ALA A 129 -24.48 -7.49 -2.43
C ALA A 129 -24.72 -6.99 -0.98
N ASP A 130 -23.81 -7.28 -0.05
CA ASP A 130 -23.89 -6.91 1.36
C ASP A 130 -23.25 -5.54 1.71
N ALA A 131 -22.56 -4.89 0.77
CA ALA A 131 -21.82 -3.63 1.00
C ALA A 131 -22.70 -2.45 1.46
N GLY A 132 -23.99 -2.47 1.10
CA GLY A 132 -24.91 -1.40 1.47
C GLY A 132 -24.53 -0.04 0.86
N THR A 133 -24.82 1.04 1.61
CA THR A 133 -24.42 2.42 1.26
C THR A 133 -23.10 2.84 1.89
N GLY A 134 -22.38 1.88 2.49
CA GLY A 134 -21.10 2.12 3.16
C GLY A 134 -19.96 2.39 2.18
N ALA A 135 -18.78 2.59 2.75
CA ALA A 135 -17.51 2.76 2.03
C ALA A 135 -16.43 1.80 2.57
N THR A 136 -16.83 0.63 3.08
CA THR A 136 -15.92 -0.28 3.79
C THR A 136 -14.82 -0.80 2.86
N LEU A 137 -15.18 -1.26 1.66
CA LEU A 137 -14.19 -1.72 0.68
C LEU A 137 -13.35 -0.57 0.15
N LEU A 138 -13.96 0.59 -0.12
CA LEU A 138 -13.23 1.77 -0.57
C LEU A 138 -12.22 2.21 0.49
N MET A 139 -12.60 2.22 1.77
CA MET A 139 -11.67 2.52 2.87
C MET A 139 -10.54 1.50 2.95
N ALA A 140 -10.82 0.20 2.86
CA ALA A 140 -9.78 -0.83 2.85
C ALA A 140 -8.80 -0.65 1.68
N ARG A 141 -9.31 -0.31 0.49
CA ARG A 141 -8.48 -0.03 -0.69
C ARG A 141 -7.61 1.21 -0.49
N ILE A 142 -8.18 2.30 0.00
CA ILE A 142 -7.43 3.54 0.30
C ILE A 142 -6.37 3.27 1.36
N ASP A 143 -6.71 2.59 2.46
CA ASP A 143 -5.76 2.28 3.51
C ASP A 143 -4.60 1.41 2.96
N LYS A 144 -4.87 0.43 2.10
CA LYS A 144 -3.79 -0.31 1.44
C LYS A 144 -2.91 0.59 0.54
N LEU A 145 -3.50 1.49 -0.25
CA LEU A 145 -2.74 2.44 -1.07
C LEU A 145 -1.84 3.34 -0.23
N LEU A 146 -2.33 3.82 0.91
CA LEU A 146 -1.56 4.63 1.86
C LEU A 146 -0.41 3.82 2.46
N ALA A 147 -0.64 2.55 2.84
CA ALA A 147 0.41 1.67 3.33
C ALA A 147 1.49 1.41 2.26
N MET A 148 1.12 1.38 0.99
CA MET A 148 2.03 1.23 -0.15
C MET A 148 2.75 2.54 -0.54
N GLY A 149 2.38 3.68 0.06
CA GLY A 149 2.90 5.00 -0.30
C GLY A 149 2.32 5.57 -1.60
N ALA A 150 1.27 4.95 -2.16
CA ALA A 150 0.58 5.36 -3.39
C ALA A 150 -0.39 6.53 -3.13
N LEU A 151 0.14 7.66 -2.64
CA LEU A 151 -0.66 8.80 -2.17
C LEU A 151 -1.43 9.48 -3.29
N ASP A 152 -0.86 9.61 -4.48
CA ASP A 152 -1.53 10.22 -5.63
C ASP A 152 -2.74 9.39 -6.07
N GLN A 153 -2.60 8.07 -6.06
CA GLN A 153 -3.64 7.13 -6.41
C GLN A 153 -4.74 7.11 -5.34
N ALA A 154 -4.36 7.15 -4.06
CA ALA A 154 -5.30 7.28 -2.94
C ALA A 154 -6.09 8.60 -3.03
N ARG A 155 -5.42 9.74 -3.30
CA ARG A 155 -6.06 11.03 -3.51
C ARG A 155 -7.05 10.98 -4.66
N ALA A 156 -6.66 10.41 -5.80
CA ALA A 156 -7.53 10.34 -6.96
C ALA A 156 -8.80 9.52 -6.69
N LEU A 157 -8.70 8.41 -5.95
CA LEU A 157 -9.90 7.66 -5.50
C LEU A 157 -10.76 8.45 -4.52
N LEU A 158 -10.15 9.14 -3.56
CA LEU A 158 -10.85 9.99 -2.59
C LEU A 158 -11.62 11.13 -3.29
N ASP A 159 -10.98 11.78 -4.27
CA ASP A 159 -11.60 12.84 -5.07
C ASP A 159 -12.74 12.28 -5.95
N ALA A 160 -12.55 11.10 -6.56
CA ALA A 160 -13.57 10.44 -7.36
C ALA A 160 -14.80 9.99 -6.54
N ALA A 161 -14.58 9.58 -5.28
CA ALA A 161 -15.66 9.20 -4.39
C ALA A 161 -16.56 10.38 -3.99
N GLY A 162 -16.03 11.61 -3.99
CA GLY A 162 -16.79 12.84 -3.77
C GLY A 162 -17.57 12.89 -2.43
N SER A 163 -17.23 11.99 -1.50
CA SER A 163 -18.04 11.71 -0.32
C SER A 163 -17.72 12.66 0.83
N ARG A 164 -18.75 13.07 1.57
CA ARG A 164 -18.64 13.78 2.85
C ARG A 164 -18.51 12.81 4.04
N ASP A 165 -18.15 11.56 3.76
CA ASP A 165 -17.87 10.58 4.80
C ASP A 165 -16.68 11.04 5.66
N PRO A 166 -16.82 11.14 6.99
CA PRO A 166 -15.72 11.56 7.88
C PRO A 166 -14.51 10.63 7.79
N GLY A 167 -14.74 9.33 7.60
CA GLY A 167 -13.69 8.32 7.45
C GLY A 167 -12.84 8.55 6.22
N LEU A 168 -13.46 8.85 5.07
CA LEU A 168 -12.76 9.19 3.82
C LEU A 168 -12.08 10.56 3.91
N PHE A 169 -12.75 11.55 4.50
CA PHE A 169 -12.15 12.88 4.69
C PHE A 169 -10.87 12.81 5.54
N ARG A 170 -10.84 11.97 6.58
CA ARG A 170 -9.66 11.74 7.41
C ARG A 170 -8.45 11.29 6.58
N ARG A 171 -8.61 10.29 5.71
CA ARG A 171 -7.53 9.82 4.80
C ARG A 171 -7.12 10.93 3.85
N SER A 172 -8.08 11.67 3.29
CA SER A 172 -7.80 12.83 2.44
C SER A 172 -6.98 13.91 3.15
N PHE A 173 -7.24 14.14 4.44
CA PHE A 173 -6.48 15.10 5.24
C PHE A 173 -5.06 14.59 5.55
N ASP A 174 -4.91 13.32 5.93
CA ASP A 174 -3.61 12.68 6.15
C ASP A 174 -2.75 12.73 4.87
N VAL A 175 -3.33 12.46 3.69
CA VAL A 175 -2.66 12.63 2.40
C VAL A 175 -2.23 14.08 2.19
N ALA A 176 -3.12 15.05 2.44
CA ALA A 176 -2.81 16.47 2.27
C ALA A 176 -1.61 16.92 3.11
N LEU A 177 -1.51 16.44 4.35
CA LEU A 177 -0.40 16.75 5.25
C LEU A 177 0.94 16.22 4.73
N LEU A 178 0.94 15.03 4.12
CA LEU A 178 2.16 14.41 3.58
C LEU A 178 2.59 15.01 2.24
N THR A 179 1.64 15.45 1.40
CA THR A 179 1.94 16.04 0.09
C THR A 179 2.12 17.56 0.11
N GLY A 180 1.92 18.21 1.26
CA GLY A 180 2.05 19.67 1.40
C GLY A 180 0.82 20.46 0.91
N GLU A 181 -0.33 19.81 0.84
CA GLU A 181 -1.62 20.39 0.44
C GLU A 181 -2.52 20.71 1.65
N GLU A 182 -1.96 20.80 2.86
CA GLU A 182 -2.74 20.92 4.09
C GLU A 182 -3.66 22.14 4.14
N ASP A 183 -3.32 23.24 3.46
CA ASP A 183 -4.17 24.45 3.40
C ASP A 183 -5.51 24.18 2.70
N ARG A 184 -5.51 23.32 1.67
CA ARG A 184 -6.74 22.86 1.02
C ARG A 184 -7.57 22.03 2.00
N GLY A 185 -6.93 21.10 2.71
CA GLY A 185 -7.59 20.25 3.70
C GLY A 185 -8.19 21.05 4.87
N CYS A 186 -7.44 22.02 5.39
CA CYS A 186 -7.88 22.84 6.51
C CYS A 186 -9.04 23.77 6.17
N ARG A 187 -9.09 24.33 4.96
CA ARG A 187 -10.24 25.12 4.51
C ARG A 187 -11.53 24.29 4.51
N ILE A 188 -11.48 23.08 3.94
CA ILE A 188 -12.63 22.18 3.92
C ILE A 188 -13.06 21.81 5.35
N MET A 189 -12.09 21.57 6.24
CA MET A 189 -12.36 21.23 7.65
C MET A 189 -13.04 22.38 8.40
N VAL A 190 -12.57 23.62 8.21
CA VAL A 190 -13.16 24.82 8.84
C VAL A 190 -14.58 25.08 8.33
N GLU A 191 -14.83 24.89 7.03
CA GLU A 191 -16.16 25.03 6.42
C GLU A 191 -17.13 23.90 6.82
N SER A 192 -16.60 22.74 7.22
CA SER A 192 -17.38 21.57 7.60
C SER A 192 -16.93 20.97 8.94
N PRO A 193 -17.23 21.61 10.09
CA PRO A 193 -16.71 21.18 11.40
C PRO A 193 -17.09 19.74 11.79
N GLY A 194 -18.20 19.21 11.26
CA GLY A 194 -18.61 17.81 11.47
C GLY A 194 -17.70 16.77 10.80
N LEU A 195 -16.74 17.19 9.97
CA LEU A 195 -15.73 16.32 9.35
C LEU A 195 -14.41 16.32 10.13
N ALA A 196 -14.24 17.18 11.13
CA ALA A 196 -13.00 17.29 11.88
C ALA A 196 -12.71 15.95 12.59
N PRO A 197 -11.59 15.26 12.26
CA PRO A 197 -11.36 13.90 12.75
C PRO A 197 -10.99 13.87 14.24
N THR A 198 -10.28 14.91 14.71
CA THR A 198 -9.78 15.04 16.08
C THR A 198 -9.66 16.49 16.54
N PHE A 199 -9.57 16.72 17.86
CA PHE A 199 -9.26 18.03 18.43
C PHE A 199 -7.92 18.61 17.91
N PRO A 200 -6.79 17.86 17.92
CA PRO A 200 -5.54 18.33 17.33
C PRO A 200 -5.67 18.82 15.88
N ALA A 201 -6.38 18.06 15.03
CA ALA A 201 -6.57 18.45 13.62
C ALA A 201 -7.36 19.76 13.48
N ARG A 202 -8.40 19.92 14.30
CA ARG A 202 -9.19 21.16 14.35
C ARG A 202 -8.34 22.34 14.81
N ILE A 203 -7.56 22.18 15.88
CA ILE A 203 -6.68 23.23 16.42
C ILE A 203 -5.65 23.65 15.38
N PHE A 204 -4.99 22.68 14.75
CA PHE A 204 -4.04 22.91 13.66
C PHE A 204 -4.67 23.71 12.52
N CYS A 205 -5.86 23.33 12.06
CA CYS A 205 -6.52 24.02 10.96
C CYS A 205 -7.04 25.40 11.32
N LEU A 206 -7.53 25.62 12.54
CA LEU A 206 -7.91 26.96 13.02
C LEU A 206 -6.69 27.90 13.03
N ALA A 207 -5.58 27.45 13.61
CA ALA A 207 -4.33 28.20 13.64
C ALA A 207 -3.81 28.52 12.22
N ARG A 208 -3.77 27.53 11.33
CA ARG A 208 -3.37 27.74 9.93
C ARG A 208 -4.29 28.68 9.17
N SER A 209 -5.57 28.71 9.51
CA SER A 209 -6.53 29.67 8.93
C SER A 209 -6.42 31.08 9.52
N GLY A 210 -5.57 31.28 10.54
CA GLY A 210 -5.34 32.56 11.20
C GLY A 210 -6.22 32.82 12.44
N ASP A 211 -7.10 31.89 12.80
CA ASP A 211 -7.95 32.01 14.01
C ASP A 211 -7.25 31.41 15.23
N TRP A 212 -6.15 32.05 15.63
CA TRP A 212 -5.32 31.65 16.77
C TRP A 212 -6.10 31.62 18.10
N ASN A 213 -7.02 32.57 18.29
CA ASN A 213 -7.85 32.63 19.48
C ASN A 213 -8.80 31.43 19.58
N ALA A 214 -9.47 31.07 18.47
CA ALA A 214 -10.30 29.87 18.46
C ALA A 214 -9.48 28.59 18.64
N ALA A 215 -8.27 28.53 18.07
CA ALA A 215 -7.36 27.40 18.24
C ALA A 215 -6.96 27.22 19.73
N ALA A 216 -6.54 28.29 20.39
CA ALA A 216 -6.17 28.27 21.81
C ALA A 216 -7.36 27.93 22.73
N LEU A 217 -8.55 28.49 22.45
CA LEU A 217 -9.77 28.14 23.18
C LEU A 217 -10.15 26.66 23.00
N THR A 218 -9.99 26.15 21.78
CA THR A 218 -10.25 24.73 21.46
C THR A 218 -9.29 23.80 22.18
N LEU A 219 -8.00 24.17 22.28
CA LEU A 219 -7.00 23.45 23.07
C LEU A 219 -7.41 23.38 24.55
N ARG A 220 -7.70 24.52 25.18
CA ARG A 220 -8.12 24.58 26.59
C ARG A 220 -9.39 23.78 26.86
N THR A 221 -10.34 23.81 25.92
CA THR A 221 -11.58 23.03 26.00
C THR A 221 -11.31 21.53 25.89
N GLY A 222 -10.47 21.13 24.93
CA GLY A 222 -10.09 19.72 24.75
C GLY A 222 -9.34 19.16 25.96
N GLN A 223 -8.44 19.94 26.57
CA GLN A 223 -7.76 19.60 27.82
C GLN A 223 -8.75 19.40 28.97
N ALA A 224 -9.66 20.35 29.18
CA ALA A 224 -10.65 20.30 30.26
C ALA A 224 -11.61 19.10 30.13
N LEU A 225 -11.88 18.66 28.89
CA LEU A 225 -12.72 17.51 28.60
C LEU A 225 -11.97 16.17 28.53
N GLY A 226 -10.63 16.17 28.68
CA GLY A 226 -9.80 14.97 28.62
C GLY A 226 -9.65 14.37 27.22
N TYR A 227 -9.84 15.18 26.16
CA TYR A 227 -9.68 14.76 24.77
C TYR A 227 -8.30 15.07 24.17
N ILE A 228 -7.41 15.67 24.96
CA ILE A 228 -6.04 16.01 24.58
C ILE A 228 -5.13 15.41 25.62
N THR A 229 -4.23 14.54 25.17
CA THR A 229 -3.17 13.93 25.98
C THR A 229 -2.08 14.94 26.32
N ASP A 230 -1.26 14.65 27.34
CA ASP A 230 -0.14 15.52 27.73
C ASP A 230 0.89 15.68 26.59
N GLU A 231 1.11 14.61 25.80
CA GLU A 231 1.99 14.63 24.63
C GLU A 231 1.44 15.55 23.52
N GLU A 232 0.14 15.45 23.22
CA GLU A 232 -0.51 16.31 22.23
C GLU A 232 -0.55 17.77 22.71
N ASP A 233 -0.81 18.02 23.99
CA ASP A 233 -0.80 19.38 24.55
C ASP A 233 0.59 20.03 24.46
N ALA A 234 1.64 19.27 24.78
CA ALA A 234 3.02 19.78 24.71
C ALA A 234 3.41 20.20 23.29
N LEU A 235 2.95 19.47 22.27
CA LEU A 235 3.16 19.77 20.86
C LEU A 235 2.26 20.92 20.37
N LEU A 236 0.96 20.88 20.69
CA LEU A 236 0.00 21.91 20.28
C LEU A 236 0.30 23.26 20.92
N SER A 237 0.71 23.29 22.20
CA SER A 237 1.07 24.53 22.89
C SER A 237 2.29 25.20 22.23
N ARG A 238 3.34 24.44 21.89
CA ARG A 238 4.50 24.95 21.15
C ARG A 238 4.14 25.40 19.73
N PHE A 239 3.22 24.69 19.08
CA PHE A 239 2.75 25.04 17.75
C PHE A 239 1.93 26.35 17.74
N LEU A 240 1.13 26.60 18.78
CA LEU A 240 0.29 27.80 18.87
C LEU A 240 1.06 29.04 19.34
N ASP A 241 2.05 28.86 20.21
CA ASP A 241 2.80 29.97 20.81
C ASP A 241 4.28 29.57 21.02
N PRO A 242 5.08 29.54 19.94
CA PRO A 242 6.48 29.09 20.01
C PRO A 242 7.34 29.99 20.91
N ASP A 243 7.02 31.28 21.01
CA ASP A 243 7.77 32.27 21.79
C ASP A 243 7.79 31.93 23.29
N LEU A 244 6.70 31.35 23.81
CA LEU A 244 6.62 30.91 25.21
C LEU A 244 7.55 29.74 25.56
N PHE A 245 8.08 29.04 24.56
CA PHE A 245 8.93 27.87 24.72
C PHE A 245 10.36 28.10 24.22
N GLU A 246 10.75 29.35 23.96
CA GLU A 246 12.13 29.69 23.62
C GLU A 246 13.10 29.25 24.72
N GLY A 247 14.07 28.42 24.36
CA GLY A 247 15.10 27.92 25.28
C GLY A 247 14.68 26.70 26.10
N GLU A 248 13.44 26.20 25.95
CA GLU A 248 13.03 24.92 26.50
C GLU A 248 13.73 23.74 25.80
N PRO A 249 13.90 22.59 26.46
CA PRO A 249 14.39 21.38 25.80
C PRO A 249 13.49 20.95 24.64
N PRO A 250 14.07 20.31 23.60
CA PRO A 250 13.30 19.70 22.52
C PRO A 250 12.26 18.71 23.05
N LEU A 251 11.15 18.57 22.31
CA LEU A 251 10.13 17.59 22.64
C LEU A 251 10.68 16.17 22.52
N ALA A 252 10.20 15.29 23.40
CA ALA A 252 10.36 13.86 23.20
C ALA A 252 9.65 13.45 21.90
N THR A 253 10.35 12.67 21.08
CA THR A 253 9.74 12.11 19.87
C THR A 253 8.60 11.16 20.24
N PRO A 254 7.40 11.32 19.67
CA PRO A 254 6.26 10.45 19.95
C PRO A 254 6.57 9.01 19.55
N SER A 255 6.03 8.05 20.31
CA SER A 255 6.11 6.62 19.97
C SER A 255 5.37 6.28 18.67
N ARG A 256 4.33 7.06 18.35
CA ARG A 256 3.53 6.97 17.13
C ARG A 256 3.51 8.32 16.44
N ILE A 257 4.12 8.39 15.26
CA ILE A 257 4.18 9.62 14.46
C ILE A 257 3.04 9.60 13.44
N THR A 258 2.05 10.47 13.63
CA THR A 258 0.99 10.73 12.65
C THR A 258 1.42 11.80 11.64
N PRO A 259 0.80 11.90 10.44
CA PRO A 259 1.10 12.96 9.49
C PRO A 259 0.94 14.36 10.09
N LEU A 260 -0.09 14.52 10.94
CA LEU A 260 -0.35 15.78 11.63
C LEU A 260 0.76 16.10 12.63
N ALA A 261 1.12 15.13 13.49
CA ALA A 261 2.21 15.31 14.45
C ALA A 261 3.51 15.65 13.72
N TRP A 262 3.87 14.89 12.69
CA TRP A 262 5.07 15.14 11.88
C TRP A 262 5.08 16.56 11.30
N ARG A 263 3.96 17.03 10.74
CA ARG A 263 3.83 18.38 10.18
C ARG A 263 3.94 19.47 11.25
N MET A 264 3.45 19.21 12.47
CA MET A 264 3.61 20.13 13.60
C MET A 264 5.05 20.18 14.10
N PHE A 265 5.75 19.03 14.17
CA PHE A 265 7.19 18.97 14.49
C PHE A 265 8.03 19.78 13.49
N GLU A 266 7.73 19.66 12.19
CA GLU A 266 8.34 20.51 11.15
C GLU A 266 8.05 22.00 11.39
N ALA A 267 6.80 22.35 11.75
CA ALA A 267 6.39 23.73 11.96
C ALA A 267 7.03 24.41 13.19
N ILE A 268 7.31 23.65 14.26
CA ILE A 268 7.98 24.16 15.47
C ILE A 268 9.52 24.18 15.35
N GLY A 269 10.08 23.80 14.19
CA GLY A 269 11.53 23.79 13.98
C GLY A 269 12.24 22.56 14.56
N GLU A 270 11.52 21.49 14.89
CA GLU A 270 12.05 20.22 15.39
C GLU A 270 11.74 19.07 14.40
N PRO A 271 12.21 19.14 13.14
CA PRO A 271 11.80 18.19 12.10
C PRO A 271 12.21 16.74 12.43
N LEU A 272 11.28 15.81 12.21
CA LEU A 272 11.52 14.38 12.38
C LEU A 272 11.99 13.75 11.07
N SER A 273 13.01 12.89 11.14
CA SER A 273 13.49 12.16 9.97
C SER A 273 12.42 11.22 9.42
N THR A 274 12.23 11.23 8.10
CA THR A 274 11.31 10.34 7.38
C THR A 274 11.97 9.00 6.98
N ALA A 275 13.28 8.83 7.24
CA ALA A 275 14.05 7.68 6.79
C ALA A 275 13.53 6.34 7.34
N THR A 276 13.12 6.34 8.61
CA THR A 276 12.58 5.15 9.31
C THR A 276 11.06 5.13 9.40
N LEU A 277 10.39 6.19 8.92
CA LEU A 277 8.94 6.28 8.91
C LEU A 277 8.35 5.43 7.79
N PRO A 278 7.06 5.06 7.92
CA PRO A 278 6.30 4.40 6.86
C PRO A 278 6.46 5.13 5.52
N ILE A 279 6.47 4.37 4.43
CA ILE A 279 6.84 4.88 3.11
C ILE A 279 6.00 6.08 2.64
N ALA A 280 4.76 6.21 3.09
CA ALA A 280 3.92 7.38 2.84
C ALA A 280 4.60 8.71 3.23
N PHE A 281 5.41 8.73 4.30
CA PHE A 281 6.12 9.93 4.75
C PHE A 281 7.25 10.35 3.80
N ALA A 282 7.73 9.46 2.92
CA ALA A 282 8.75 9.81 1.93
C ALA A 282 8.27 10.90 0.95
N HIS A 283 6.96 11.03 0.73
CA HIS A 283 6.40 12.13 -0.09
C HIS A 283 6.71 13.51 0.47
N ALA A 284 6.84 13.65 1.79
CA ALA A 284 7.15 14.93 2.40
C ALA A 284 8.55 15.44 2.02
N GLU A 285 9.47 14.53 1.73
CA GLU A 285 10.83 14.85 1.26
C GLU A 285 10.89 15.15 -0.23
N LEU A 286 9.85 14.88 -1.02
CA LEU A 286 9.83 15.23 -2.45
C LEU A 286 9.62 16.73 -2.69
N ARG A 287 9.26 17.48 -1.65
CA ARG A 287 8.97 18.91 -1.76
C ARG A 287 10.25 19.72 -1.95
N PRO A 288 10.19 20.91 -2.58
CA PRO A 288 11.37 21.75 -2.83
C PRO A 288 12.12 22.21 -1.58
N GLN A 289 11.48 22.19 -0.41
CA GLN A 289 12.10 22.59 0.87
C GLN A 289 13.10 21.55 1.39
N ALA A 290 12.95 20.28 0.99
CA ALA A 290 13.87 19.23 1.37
C ALA A 290 15.19 19.36 0.62
N GLY A 291 16.28 18.90 1.26
CA GLY A 291 17.58 18.84 0.60
C GLY A 291 17.58 17.81 -0.54
N TRP A 292 18.31 18.09 -1.62
CA TRP A 292 18.32 17.23 -2.81
C TRP A 292 18.70 15.77 -2.52
N LYS A 293 19.60 15.53 -1.55
CA LYS A 293 19.92 14.16 -1.11
C LYS A 293 18.68 13.41 -0.58
N ALA A 294 17.90 14.07 0.28
CA ALA A 294 16.69 13.49 0.86
C ALA A 294 15.61 13.27 -0.20
N GLN A 295 15.45 14.22 -1.14
CA GLN A 295 14.56 14.07 -2.30
C GLN A 295 14.91 12.82 -3.11
N VAL A 296 16.19 12.61 -3.43
CA VAL A 296 16.62 11.46 -4.22
C VAL A 296 16.41 10.15 -3.45
N GLU A 297 16.84 10.06 -2.19
CA GLU A 297 16.65 8.85 -1.37
C GLU A 297 15.15 8.53 -1.16
N ALA A 298 14.31 9.54 -0.98
CA ALA A 298 12.86 9.36 -0.90
C ALA A 298 12.26 8.88 -2.23
N ALA A 299 12.67 9.48 -3.35
CA ALA A 299 12.21 9.09 -4.68
C ALA A 299 12.62 7.65 -5.02
N GLU A 300 13.82 7.22 -4.65
CA GLU A 300 14.23 5.82 -4.83
C GLU A 300 13.40 4.86 -3.99
N ARG A 301 13.15 5.17 -2.72
CA ARG A 301 12.27 4.37 -1.85
C ARG A 301 10.88 4.23 -2.46
N LEU A 302 10.31 5.33 -2.95
CA LEU A 302 8.99 5.37 -3.58
C LEU A 302 8.96 4.66 -4.94
N ALA A 303 9.99 4.83 -5.76
CA ALA A 303 10.09 4.18 -7.08
C ALA A 303 10.26 2.67 -6.94
N ARG A 304 11.10 2.21 -6.00
CA ARG A 304 11.23 0.80 -5.63
C ARG A 304 9.90 0.19 -5.17
N ALA A 305 9.09 0.98 -4.47
CA ALA A 305 7.75 0.60 -4.06
C ALA A 305 6.69 0.80 -5.17
N GLY A 306 7.05 1.27 -6.37
CA GLY A 306 6.09 1.56 -7.44
C GLY A 306 5.07 2.66 -7.10
N ALA A 307 5.34 3.47 -6.07
CA ALA A 307 4.46 4.53 -5.60
C ALA A 307 4.54 5.79 -6.46
N ILE A 308 5.69 6.05 -7.10
CA ILE A 308 5.89 7.13 -8.07
C ILE A 308 6.32 6.56 -9.42
N SER A 309 6.10 7.33 -10.49
CA SER A 309 6.56 6.94 -11.82
C SER A 309 8.09 6.92 -11.90
N PRO A 310 8.70 5.99 -12.67
CA PRO A 310 10.15 6.00 -12.93
C PRO A 310 10.65 7.33 -13.53
N ASN A 311 9.80 8.04 -14.27
CA ASN A 311 10.12 9.36 -14.83
C ASN A 311 10.33 10.44 -13.76
N ALA A 312 9.64 10.34 -12.60
CA ALA A 312 9.85 11.28 -11.49
C ALA A 312 11.26 11.10 -10.90
N LEU A 313 11.70 9.85 -10.73
CA LEU A 313 13.06 9.54 -10.29
C LEU A 313 14.11 10.01 -11.31
N LEU A 314 13.88 9.75 -12.60
CA LEU A 314 14.72 10.24 -13.70
C LEU A 314 14.89 11.77 -13.63
N GLY A 315 13.80 12.52 -13.41
CA GLY A 315 13.85 13.97 -13.26
C GLY A 315 14.79 14.41 -12.14
N LEU A 316 14.69 13.79 -10.97
CA LEU A 316 15.54 14.11 -9.81
C LEU A 316 17.01 13.71 -10.03
N TYR A 317 17.25 12.56 -10.65
CA TYR A 317 18.61 12.11 -10.99
C TYR A 317 19.30 13.03 -12.01
N THR A 318 18.56 13.71 -12.88
CA THR A 318 19.12 14.54 -13.95
C THR A 318 19.08 16.05 -13.65
N GLU A 319 18.47 16.45 -12.54
CA GLU A 319 18.29 17.86 -12.19
C GLU A 319 19.62 18.61 -11.95
N ARG A 320 20.59 17.98 -11.28
CA ARG A 320 21.83 18.62 -10.82
C ARG A 320 23.02 17.67 -10.94
N ARG A 321 24.23 18.22 -10.95
CA ARG A 321 25.45 17.39 -10.85
C ARG A 321 25.57 16.81 -9.43
N PRO A 322 26.07 15.58 -9.26
CA PRO A 322 26.32 14.98 -7.95
C PRO A 322 27.06 15.94 -7.02
N ALA A 323 26.55 16.13 -5.80
CA ALA A 323 27.07 17.11 -4.87
C ALA A 323 28.35 16.64 -4.15
N ALA A 324 28.58 15.32 -4.09
CA ALA A 324 29.75 14.69 -3.49
C ALA A 324 30.01 13.32 -4.16
N SER A 325 30.93 12.53 -3.61
CA SER A 325 31.11 11.11 -3.94
C SER A 325 30.52 10.22 -2.84
N GLY A 326 30.22 8.97 -3.17
CA GLY A 326 29.72 7.96 -2.23
C GLY A 326 28.20 7.82 -2.23
N GLY A 327 27.74 6.57 -2.05
CA GLY A 327 26.33 6.23 -1.84
C GLY A 327 25.45 6.67 -3.01
N VAL A 328 24.40 7.44 -2.71
CA VAL A 328 23.46 7.95 -3.72
C VAL A 328 24.14 8.75 -4.84
N TRP A 329 25.24 9.44 -4.55
CA TRP A 329 25.90 10.27 -5.54
C TRP A 329 26.66 9.47 -6.59
N ASP A 330 27.22 8.31 -6.24
CA ASP A 330 27.88 7.44 -7.20
C ASP A 330 26.84 6.86 -8.17
N ARG A 331 25.69 6.46 -7.65
CA ARG A 331 24.55 5.99 -8.47
C ARG A 331 24.04 7.09 -9.41
N VAL A 332 23.83 8.31 -8.92
CA VAL A 332 23.43 9.46 -9.75
C VAL A 332 24.48 9.75 -10.83
N ALA A 333 25.77 9.71 -10.49
CA ALA A 333 26.85 9.95 -11.45
C ALA A 333 26.88 8.92 -12.57
N VAL A 334 26.79 7.62 -12.23
CA VAL A 334 26.75 6.52 -13.21
C VAL A 334 25.50 6.63 -14.09
N PHE A 335 24.34 6.96 -13.48
CA PHE A 335 23.09 7.17 -14.22
C PHE A 335 23.20 8.32 -15.23
N GLN A 336 23.72 9.48 -14.83
CA GLN A 336 23.91 10.62 -15.74
C GLN A 336 24.90 10.31 -16.87
N LYS A 337 25.96 9.56 -16.57
CA LYS A 337 26.93 9.11 -17.58
C LYS A 337 26.27 8.17 -18.60
N PHE A 338 25.41 7.27 -18.14
CA PHE A 338 24.62 6.38 -19.00
C PHE A 338 23.65 7.17 -19.90
N GLU A 339 22.88 8.11 -19.34
CA GLU A 339 21.97 8.97 -20.11
C GLU A 339 22.70 9.77 -21.17
N ALA A 340 23.84 10.38 -20.82
CA ALA A 340 24.64 11.12 -21.79
C ALA A 340 25.17 10.23 -22.93
N ALA A 341 25.45 8.96 -22.67
CA ALA A 341 25.86 7.99 -23.71
C ALA A 341 24.67 7.58 -24.59
N LEU A 342 23.50 7.36 -23.98
CA LEU A 342 22.25 7.09 -24.70
C LEU A 342 21.85 8.24 -25.61
N ASP A 343 21.89 9.48 -25.14
CA ASP A 343 21.52 10.67 -25.91
C ASP A 343 22.43 10.88 -27.13
N LYS A 344 23.72 10.57 -26.98
CA LYS A 344 24.69 10.63 -28.09
C LYS A 344 24.58 9.46 -29.06
N GLY A 345 23.85 8.40 -28.70
CA GLY A 345 23.78 7.16 -29.48
C GLY A 345 25.11 6.39 -29.52
N ASP A 346 26.00 6.59 -28.55
CA ASP A 346 27.31 5.95 -28.49
C ASP A 346 27.18 4.52 -27.96
N GLN A 347 26.93 3.57 -28.87
CA GLN A 347 26.70 2.16 -28.55
C GLN A 347 27.86 1.53 -27.76
N THR A 348 29.10 1.92 -28.06
CA THR A 348 30.29 1.42 -27.35
C THR A 348 30.31 1.92 -25.92
N ALA A 349 30.07 3.22 -25.71
CA ALA A 349 30.00 3.78 -24.36
C ALA A 349 28.83 3.19 -23.55
N ILE A 350 27.66 3.02 -24.16
CA ILE A 350 26.50 2.38 -23.50
C ILE A 350 26.87 0.97 -23.06
N ALA A 351 27.46 0.15 -23.96
CA ALA A 351 27.86 -1.22 -23.65
C ALA A 351 28.84 -1.30 -22.47
N GLN A 352 29.77 -0.35 -22.36
CA GLN A 352 30.76 -0.31 -21.27
C GLN A 352 30.15 0.09 -19.92
N ILE A 353 29.13 0.97 -19.92
CA ILE A 353 28.50 1.47 -18.68
C ILE A 353 27.41 0.51 -18.18
N LEU A 354 26.80 -0.25 -19.08
CA LEU A 354 25.61 -1.04 -18.77
C LEU A 354 25.77 -2.03 -17.60
N PRO A 355 26.90 -2.76 -17.43
CA PRO A 355 27.10 -3.61 -16.25
C PRO A 355 27.20 -2.81 -14.93
N GLU A 356 27.87 -1.66 -14.96
CA GLU A 356 28.06 -0.80 -13.79
C GLU A 356 26.73 -0.21 -13.31
N ILE A 357 25.93 0.35 -14.23
CA ILE A 357 24.63 0.91 -13.87
C ILE A 357 23.65 -0.18 -13.41
N TRP A 358 23.71 -1.37 -14.02
CA TRP A 358 22.91 -2.51 -13.58
C TRP A 358 23.22 -2.87 -12.13
N ALA A 359 24.49 -3.01 -11.76
CA ALA A 359 24.88 -3.27 -10.38
C ALA A 359 24.41 -2.18 -9.40
N GLN A 360 24.47 -0.90 -9.80
CA GLN A 360 23.97 0.22 -8.99
C GLN A 360 22.45 0.17 -8.78
N MET A 361 21.69 -0.17 -9.82
CA MET A 361 20.25 -0.35 -9.74
C MET A 361 19.89 -1.57 -8.89
N THR A 362 20.57 -2.71 -9.08
CA THR A 362 20.37 -3.92 -8.27
C THR A 362 20.64 -3.69 -6.78
N GLN A 363 21.73 -3.02 -6.44
CA GLN A 363 22.06 -2.71 -5.04
C GLN A 363 20.97 -1.87 -4.34
N SER A 364 20.21 -1.10 -5.11
CA SER A 364 19.15 -0.22 -4.61
C SER A 364 17.74 -0.74 -4.88
N GLU A 365 17.62 -1.96 -5.44
CA GLU A 365 16.38 -2.58 -5.91
C GLU A 365 15.57 -1.72 -6.90
N LEU A 366 16.27 -1.03 -7.81
CA LEU A 366 15.73 -0.14 -8.83
C LEU A 366 15.75 -0.77 -10.24
N GLU A 367 15.96 -2.08 -10.35
CA GLU A 367 16.07 -2.79 -11.63
C GLU A 367 14.82 -2.64 -12.48
N VAL A 368 13.63 -2.78 -11.89
CA VAL A 368 12.36 -2.69 -12.60
C VAL A 368 12.03 -1.25 -13.02
N PRO A 369 12.13 -0.22 -12.14
CA PRO A 369 12.01 1.17 -12.58
C PRO A 369 12.97 1.53 -13.73
N PHE A 370 14.21 1.03 -13.68
CA PHE A 370 15.19 1.25 -14.75
C PHE A 370 14.81 0.49 -16.04
N ALA A 371 14.34 -0.76 -15.93
CA ALA A 371 13.84 -1.56 -17.05
C ALA A 371 12.61 -0.94 -17.72
N ASP A 372 11.71 -0.35 -16.94
CA ASP A 372 10.51 0.36 -17.44
C ASP A 372 10.90 1.57 -18.30
N LEU A 373 11.98 2.28 -17.95
CA LEU A 373 12.48 3.43 -18.74
C LEU A 373 13.26 2.99 -19.99
N TYR A 374 14.15 2.00 -19.86
CA TYR A 374 15.18 1.76 -20.87
C TYR A 374 15.15 0.36 -21.51
N GLY A 375 14.44 -0.61 -20.94
CA GLY A 375 14.49 -2.02 -21.37
C GLY A 375 14.19 -2.21 -22.86
N LYS A 376 13.12 -1.57 -23.36
CA LYS A 376 12.78 -1.58 -24.78
C LYS A 376 13.89 -0.99 -25.65
N ARG A 377 14.39 0.20 -25.32
CA ARG A 377 15.43 0.90 -26.10
C ARG A 377 16.73 0.11 -26.13
N LEU A 378 17.14 -0.45 -25.01
CA LEU A 378 18.36 -1.25 -24.89
C LEU A 378 18.25 -2.58 -25.64
N SER A 379 17.07 -3.20 -25.65
CA SER A 379 16.84 -4.46 -26.39
C SER A 379 16.99 -4.33 -27.91
N ALA A 380 16.89 -3.11 -28.44
CA ALA A 380 17.05 -2.83 -29.87
C ALA A 380 18.51 -2.63 -30.31
N ILE A 381 19.46 -2.54 -29.36
CA ILE A 381 20.88 -2.33 -29.66
C ILE A 381 21.59 -3.69 -29.70
N PRO A 382 22.38 -3.99 -30.75
CA PRO A 382 23.07 -5.28 -30.88
C PRO A 382 24.32 -5.32 -29.99
N PHE A 383 24.12 -5.51 -28.69
CA PHE A 383 25.22 -5.71 -27.75
C PHE A 383 25.82 -7.12 -27.85
N GLU A 384 27.05 -7.26 -27.37
CA GLU A 384 27.74 -8.54 -27.17
C GLU A 384 28.18 -8.70 -25.70
N GLY A 385 28.57 -9.92 -25.31
CA GLY A 385 29.13 -10.20 -23.99
C GLY A 385 28.17 -9.88 -22.83
N GLU A 386 28.70 -9.30 -21.76
CA GLU A 386 27.96 -8.98 -20.53
C GLU A 386 26.84 -7.94 -20.77
N ALA A 387 27.10 -6.92 -21.59
CA ALA A 387 26.10 -5.92 -21.94
C ALA A 387 24.87 -6.54 -22.62
N ALA A 388 25.06 -7.55 -23.47
CA ALA A 388 23.96 -8.28 -24.11
C ALA A 388 23.10 -9.07 -23.09
N GLN A 389 23.72 -9.60 -22.04
CA GLN A 389 23.02 -10.32 -20.97
C GLN A 389 22.20 -9.35 -20.12
N VAL A 390 22.78 -8.21 -19.73
CA VAL A 390 22.09 -7.17 -18.96
C VAL A 390 20.94 -6.56 -19.77
N ALA A 391 21.16 -6.20 -21.04
CA ALA A 391 20.11 -5.66 -21.90
C ALA A 391 18.95 -6.66 -22.09
N PHE A 392 19.24 -7.95 -22.16
CA PHE A 392 18.22 -8.99 -22.23
C PHE A 392 17.43 -9.10 -20.93
N ALA A 393 18.10 -9.13 -19.77
CA ALA A 393 17.44 -9.16 -18.47
C ALA A 393 16.53 -7.93 -18.27
N LEU A 394 17.03 -6.74 -18.60
CA LEU A 394 16.24 -5.49 -18.58
C LEU A 394 15.04 -5.56 -19.53
N GLY A 395 15.23 -6.11 -20.73
CA GLY A 395 14.14 -6.32 -21.66
C GLY A 395 13.03 -7.20 -21.09
N LEU A 396 13.40 -8.29 -20.41
CA LEU A 396 12.46 -9.21 -19.75
C LEU A 396 11.75 -8.60 -18.54
N LEU A 397 12.39 -7.68 -17.81
CA LEU A 397 11.80 -6.98 -16.67
C LEU A 397 10.91 -5.79 -17.09
N SER A 398 11.01 -5.36 -18.35
CA SER A 398 10.25 -4.22 -18.89
C SER A 398 8.80 -4.58 -19.27
N PRO A 399 7.91 -3.59 -19.45
CA PRO A 399 6.53 -3.82 -19.88
C PRO A 399 6.42 -4.41 -21.30
N ASP A 400 7.48 -4.28 -22.10
CA ASP A 400 7.58 -4.73 -23.50
C ASP A 400 8.14 -6.15 -23.66
N PHE A 401 8.32 -6.91 -22.56
CA PHE A 401 8.98 -8.23 -22.56
C PHE A 401 8.45 -9.20 -23.63
N GLU A 402 7.13 -9.23 -23.88
CA GLU A 402 6.50 -10.09 -24.89
C GLU A 402 7.01 -9.77 -26.31
N SER A 403 7.13 -8.49 -26.64
CA SER A 403 7.63 -8.05 -27.96
C SER A 403 9.12 -8.33 -28.13
N ILE A 404 9.89 -8.22 -27.04
CA ILE A 404 11.33 -8.42 -27.01
C ILE A 404 11.69 -9.88 -27.26
N VAL A 405 10.93 -10.82 -26.70
CA VAL A 405 11.20 -12.26 -26.88
C VAL A 405 10.65 -12.83 -28.20
N ALA A 406 9.71 -12.14 -28.87
CA ALA A 406 9.08 -12.65 -30.08
C ALA A 406 10.08 -12.92 -31.23
N SER A 407 11.13 -12.10 -31.35
CA SER A 407 12.14 -12.20 -32.40
C SER A 407 13.47 -12.78 -31.94
N ARG A 408 13.60 -13.14 -30.66
CA ARG A 408 14.88 -13.55 -30.07
C ARG A 408 15.06 -15.07 -30.16
N LYS A 409 16.24 -15.50 -30.62
CA LYS A 409 16.64 -16.91 -30.59
C LYS A 409 17.44 -17.18 -29.32
N PRO A 410 17.12 -18.25 -28.56
CA PRO A 410 17.89 -18.57 -27.37
C PRO A 410 19.31 -18.99 -27.72
N THR A 411 20.29 -18.50 -26.97
CA THR A 411 21.70 -18.89 -27.13
C THR A 411 22.11 -20.02 -26.20
N ASN A 412 21.36 -20.25 -25.12
CA ASN A 412 21.63 -21.28 -24.12
C ASN A 412 20.32 -21.76 -23.45
N PRO A 413 20.34 -22.87 -22.69
CA PRO A 413 19.14 -23.42 -22.05
C PRO A 413 18.45 -22.47 -21.06
N ARG A 414 19.20 -21.66 -20.29
CA ARG A 414 18.63 -20.69 -19.35
C ARG A 414 17.85 -19.61 -20.10
N GLU A 415 18.41 -19.11 -21.20
CA GLU A 415 17.74 -18.14 -22.06
C GLU A 415 16.52 -18.74 -22.76
N ALA A 416 16.59 -19.99 -23.22
CA ALA A 416 15.43 -20.71 -23.75
C ALA A 416 14.30 -20.78 -22.73
N PHE A 417 14.61 -21.11 -21.47
CA PHE A 417 13.64 -21.14 -20.39
C PHE A 417 13.02 -19.76 -20.11
N LEU A 418 13.83 -18.69 -20.03
CA LEU A 418 13.34 -17.33 -19.83
C LEU A 418 12.45 -16.83 -20.97
N ILE A 419 12.82 -17.12 -22.23
CA ILE A 419 11.99 -16.84 -23.41
C ILE A 419 10.68 -17.63 -23.32
N GLY A 420 10.75 -18.90 -22.96
CA GLY A 420 9.57 -19.74 -22.74
C GLY A 420 8.63 -19.18 -21.66
N LEU A 421 9.18 -18.74 -20.53
CA LEU A 421 8.43 -18.07 -19.46
C LEU A 421 7.74 -16.81 -19.97
N ALA A 422 8.48 -15.94 -20.65
CA ALA A 422 7.96 -14.72 -21.25
C ALA A 422 6.84 -14.98 -22.27
N GLN A 423 6.88 -16.11 -22.98
CA GLN A 423 5.84 -16.54 -23.93
C GLN A 423 4.72 -17.38 -23.28
N GLY A 424 4.88 -17.79 -22.02
CA GLY A 424 3.94 -18.68 -21.32
C GLY A 424 3.96 -20.12 -21.84
N ARG A 425 5.06 -20.56 -22.46
CA ARG A 425 5.21 -21.87 -23.10
C ARG A 425 6.51 -22.53 -22.64
N LEU A 426 6.38 -23.56 -21.81
CA LEU A 426 7.53 -24.29 -21.25
C LEU A 426 7.65 -25.73 -21.75
N ASP A 427 6.83 -26.14 -22.73
CA ASP A 427 6.84 -27.49 -23.27
C ASP A 427 8.23 -27.89 -23.78
N GLY A 428 8.78 -28.97 -23.23
CA GLY A 428 10.10 -29.48 -23.60
C GLY A 428 11.29 -28.64 -23.13
N LEU A 429 11.07 -27.61 -22.30
CA LEU A 429 12.15 -26.81 -21.72
C LEU A 429 12.57 -27.37 -20.35
N THR A 430 13.88 -27.48 -20.13
CA THR A 430 14.43 -27.93 -18.85
C THR A 430 14.59 -26.75 -17.89
N PRO A 431 13.96 -26.77 -16.70
CA PRO A 431 14.15 -25.71 -15.71
C PRO A 431 15.60 -25.65 -15.20
N PRO A 432 16.25 -24.47 -15.19
CA PRO A 432 17.67 -24.34 -14.84
C PRO A 432 18.01 -24.54 -13.35
N ASP A 433 17.06 -24.35 -12.43
CA ASP A 433 17.29 -24.40 -10.98
C ASP A 433 16.05 -24.90 -10.19
N SER A 434 16.11 -24.86 -8.86
CA SER A 434 14.99 -25.28 -7.99
C SER A 434 13.76 -24.39 -8.08
N LEU A 435 13.94 -23.07 -8.23
CA LEU A 435 12.83 -22.14 -8.35
C LEU A 435 12.13 -22.31 -9.69
N ALA A 436 12.90 -22.41 -10.77
CA ALA A 436 12.39 -22.69 -12.10
C ALA A 436 11.60 -24.01 -12.14
N ARG A 437 12.02 -25.03 -11.38
CA ARG A 437 11.27 -26.30 -11.24
C ARG A 437 9.92 -26.12 -10.53
N ALA A 438 9.81 -25.20 -9.58
CA ALA A 438 8.54 -24.87 -8.93
C ALA A 438 7.66 -23.99 -9.83
N ILE A 439 8.25 -23.09 -10.61
CA ILE A 439 7.49 -22.23 -11.54
C ILE A 439 6.91 -23.05 -12.70
N ALA A 440 7.67 -24.02 -13.24
CA ALA A 440 7.32 -24.66 -14.50
C ALA A 440 5.93 -25.34 -14.53
N PRO A 441 5.47 -26.07 -13.51
CA PRO A 441 4.16 -26.72 -13.52
C PRO A 441 3.00 -25.74 -13.72
N ALA A 442 3.09 -24.51 -13.19
CA ALA A 442 2.07 -23.47 -13.39
C ALA A 442 1.86 -23.11 -14.87
N PHE A 443 2.89 -23.32 -15.70
CA PHE A 443 2.85 -23.10 -17.15
C PHE A 443 2.55 -24.37 -17.96
N LEU A 444 2.58 -25.54 -17.32
CA LEU A 444 2.39 -26.86 -17.93
C LEU A 444 1.03 -27.50 -17.56
N GLY A 445 0.06 -26.70 -17.12
CA GLY A 445 -1.31 -27.13 -16.86
C GLY A 445 -1.57 -27.64 -15.44
N HIS A 446 -0.77 -27.21 -14.45
CA HIS A 446 -1.11 -27.42 -13.03
C HIS A 446 -2.48 -26.82 -12.72
N GLU A 447 -3.36 -27.62 -12.11
CA GLU A 447 -4.66 -27.15 -11.62
C GLU A 447 -4.51 -26.66 -10.18
N PRO A 448 -4.96 -25.43 -9.86
CA PRO A 448 -4.96 -24.95 -8.48
C PRO A 448 -5.79 -25.84 -7.56
N ASP A 449 -5.44 -25.86 -6.28
CA ASP A 449 -6.19 -26.54 -5.21
C ASP A 449 -7.71 -26.35 -5.33
N ALA A 450 -8.48 -27.35 -4.92
CA ALA A 450 -9.93 -27.38 -5.06
C ALA A 450 -10.63 -26.15 -4.45
N ASP A 451 -10.16 -25.66 -3.30
CA ASP A 451 -10.70 -24.46 -2.67
C ASP A 451 -10.45 -23.18 -3.49
N LEU A 452 -9.30 -23.09 -4.16
CA LEU A 452 -8.98 -21.96 -5.04
C LEU A 452 -9.78 -22.02 -6.34
N SER A 453 -9.92 -23.21 -6.91
CA SER A 453 -10.73 -23.44 -8.10
C SER A 453 -12.20 -23.07 -7.84
N ARG A 454 -12.71 -23.35 -6.64
CA ARG A 454 -14.06 -22.97 -6.22
C ARG A 454 -14.28 -21.45 -6.21
N LEU A 455 -13.30 -20.65 -5.79
CA LEU A 455 -13.41 -19.17 -5.86
C LEU A 455 -13.63 -18.69 -7.29
N VAL A 456 -12.91 -19.28 -8.25
CA VAL A 456 -13.04 -18.94 -9.67
C VAL A 456 -14.41 -19.36 -10.21
N GLU A 457 -14.87 -20.56 -9.87
CA GLU A 457 -16.19 -21.09 -10.26
C GLU A 457 -17.35 -20.26 -9.70
N GLU A 458 -17.21 -19.75 -8.47
CA GLU A 458 -18.16 -18.85 -7.82
C GLU A 458 -18.12 -17.41 -8.36
N GLY A 459 -17.16 -17.09 -9.24
CA GLY A 459 -16.97 -15.74 -9.78
C GLY A 459 -16.31 -14.75 -8.81
N ARG A 460 -15.66 -15.23 -7.74
CA ARG A 460 -14.95 -14.45 -6.72
C ARG A 460 -13.51 -14.14 -7.19
N ILE A 461 -13.40 -13.53 -8.36
CA ILE A 461 -12.13 -13.35 -9.09
C ILE A 461 -11.15 -12.46 -8.32
N GLY A 462 -11.63 -11.39 -7.68
CA GLY A 462 -10.79 -10.49 -6.88
C GLY A 462 -10.14 -11.21 -5.70
N GLU A 463 -10.90 -12.02 -4.98
CA GLU A 463 -10.38 -12.82 -3.85
C GLU A 463 -9.37 -13.86 -4.32
N ALA A 464 -9.63 -14.53 -5.45
CA ALA A 464 -8.69 -15.47 -6.05
C ALA A 464 -7.36 -14.79 -6.43
N ILE A 465 -7.39 -13.55 -6.92
CA ILE A 465 -6.18 -12.77 -7.22
C ILE A 465 -5.40 -12.42 -5.94
N LEU A 466 -6.08 -11.94 -4.89
CA LEU A 466 -5.45 -11.60 -3.62
C LEU A 466 -4.77 -12.83 -2.99
N ILE A 467 -5.48 -13.96 -2.94
CA ILE A 467 -4.91 -15.22 -2.43
C ILE A 467 -3.74 -15.71 -3.30
N ALA A 468 -3.77 -15.50 -4.62
CA ALA A 468 -2.65 -15.83 -5.48
C ALA A 468 -1.40 -14.98 -5.18
N ILE A 469 -1.58 -13.68 -4.95
CA ILE A 469 -0.50 -12.76 -4.54
C ILE A 469 0.11 -13.27 -3.22
N GLU A 470 -0.73 -13.49 -2.21
CA GLU A 470 -0.32 -13.94 -0.88
C GLU A 470 0.45 -15.29 -0.93
N LYS A 471 -0.02 -16.26 -1.72
CA LYS A 471 0.67 -17.55 -1.94
C LYS A 471 2.04 -17.38 -2.58
N ILE A 472 2.17 -16.54 -3.62
CA ILE A 472 3.45 -16.33 -4.30
C ILE A 472 4.44 -15.60 -3.36
N GLU A 473 3.96 -14.63 -2.58
CA GLU A 473 4.78 -13.91 -1.60
C GLU A 473 5.34 -14.83 -0.51
N ARG A 474 4.52 -15.73 0.03
CA ARG A 474 5.00 -16.79 0.94
C ARG A 474 6.05 -17.68 0.27
N GLY A 475 5.89 -17.92 -1.03
CA GLY A 475 6.85 -18.69 -1.81
C GLY A 475 8.21 -18.05 -2.03
N VAL A 476 8.28 -16.71 -2.08
CA VAL A 476 9.57 -15.99 -2.05
C VAL A 476 10.35 -16.30 -0.77
N GLN A 477 9.65 -16.63 0.33
CA GLN A 477 10.22 -16.96 1.65
C GLN A 477 10.50 -18.46 1.86
N GLY A 478 10.27 -19.30 0.83
CA GLY A 478 10.64 -20.71 0.86
C GLY A 478 9.50 -21.70 0.59
N ASP A 479 8.25 -21.25 0.53
CA ASP A 479 7.08 -22.09 0.19
C ASP A 479 6.91 -22.24 -1.34
N LEU A 480 7.74 -23.11 -1.95
CA LEU A 480 7.75 -23.28 -3.41
C LEU A 480 6.42 -23.84 -3.98
N ASP A 481 5.63 -24.55 -3.17
CA ASP A 481 4.32 -25.05 -3.60
C ASP A 481 3.34 -23.89 -3.77
N GLY A 482 3.38 -22.90 -2.87
CA GLY A 482 2.64 -21.64 -2.99
C GLY A 482 2.94 -20.86 -4.28
N VAL A 483 4.20 -20.87 -4.75
CA VAL A 483 4.57 -20.26 -6.05
C VAL A 483 3.83 -20.93 -7.21
N THR A 484 3.82 -22.27 -7.21
CA THR A 484 3.20 -23.06 -8.27
C THR A 484 1.70 -22.78 -8.36
N ASP A 485 1.00 -22.89 -7.22
CA ASP A 485 -0.44 -22.68 -7.12
C ASP A 485 -0.83 -21.25 -7.45
N GLY A 486 -0.14 -20.27 -6.89
CA GLY A 486 -0.48 -18.86 -7.09
C GLY A 486 -0.29 -18.44 -8.55
N LEU A 487 0.80 -18.87 -9.20
CA LEU A 487 1.00 -18.61 -10.62
C LEU A 487 -0.06 -19.29 -11.49
N ALA A 488 -0.40 -20.56 -11.20
CA ALA A 488 -1.47 -21.27 -11.91
C ALA A 488 -2.82 -20.58 -11.74
N LEU A 489 -3.12 -20.11 -10.52
CA LEU A 489 -4.36 -19.40 -10.20
C LEU A 489 -4.46 -18.08 -10.96
N LEU A 490 -3.40 -17.26 -10.98
CA LEU A 490 -3.36 -16.02 -11.77
C LEU A 490 -3.65 -16.28 -13.25
N ARG A 491 -3.08 -17.34 -13.82
CA ARG A 491 -3.37 -17.72 -15.22
C ARG A 491 -4.82 -18.14 -15.41
N LYS A 492 -5.36 -18.94 -14.48
CA LYS A 492 -6.76 -19.43 -14.52
C LYS A 492 -7.78 -18.29 -14.48
N VAL A 493 -7.49 -17.20 -13.75
CA VAL A 493 -8.34 -16.00 -13.69
C VAL A 493 -8.07 -14.97 -14.79
N GLY A 494 -7.26 -15.30 -15.80
CA GLY A 494 -6.99 -14.45 -16.95
C GLY A 494 -5.86 -13.43 -16.74
N MET A 495 -5.16 -13.46 -15.61
CA MET A 495 -4.01 -12.60 -15.30
C MET A 495 -2.68 -13.21 -15.79
N ASP A 496 -2.68 -13.82 -16.98
CA ASP A 496 -1.53 -14.56 -17.52
C ASP A 496 -0.31 -13.66 -17.75
N LYS A 497 -0.51 -12.41 -18.19
CA LYS A 497 0.59 -11.44 -18.31
C LYS A 497 1.25 -11.14 -16.96
N ALA A 498 0.45 -10.97 -15.91
CA ALA A 498 0.97 -10.75 -14.56
C ALA A 498 1.71 -11.99 -14.06
N ALA A 499 1.16 -13.19 -14.25
CA ALA A 499 1.81 -14.45 -13.89
C ALA A 499 3.18 -14.62 -14.57
N ARG A 500 3.28 -14.33 -15.88
CA ARG A 500 4.54 -14.37 -16.63
C ARG A 500 5.56 -13.35 -16.12
N ARG A 501 5.13 -12.10 -15.88
CA ARG A 501 6.01 -11.06 -15.33
C ARG A 501 6.51 -11.43 -13.94
N THR A 502 5.63 -11.89 -13.06
CA THR A 502 6.01 -12.37 -11.72
C THR A 502 6.98 -13.55 -11.79
N ALA A 503 6.76 -14.51 -12.69
CA ALA A 503 7.68 -15.64 -12.87
C ALA A 503 9.07 -15.21 -13.38
N LEU A 504 9.14 -14.22 -14.27
CA LEU A 504 10.40 -13.64 -14.72
C LEU A 504 11.11 -12.92 -13.57
N GLU A 505 10.40 -12.10 -12.80
CA GLU A 505 10.94 -11.40 -11.64
C GLU A 505 11.45 -12.36 -10.55
N LEU A 506 10.73 -13.46 -10.30
CA LEU A 506 11.18 -14.51 -9.38
C LEU A 506 12.54 -15.10 -9.78
N VAL A 507 12.78 -15.28 -11.08
CA VAL A 507 14.04 -15.88 -11.60
C VAL A 507 15.15 -14.85 -11.76
N LEU A 508 14.81 -13.58 -12.05
CA LEU A 508 15.77 -12.53 -12.39
C LEU A 508 16.15 -11.63 -11.22
N LEU A 509 15.25 -11.42 -10.25
CA LEU A 509 15.50 -10.57 -9.10
C LEU A 509 16.00 -11.42 -7.93
N GLU A 510 17.22 -11.15 -7.46
CA GLU A 510 17.83 -11.83 -6.31
C GLU A 510 17.26 -11.28 -5.00
N ARG A 511 16.01 -11.61 -4.68
CA ARG A 511 15.30 -11.12 -3.48
C ARG A 511 15.28 -12.08 -2.28
N ARG A 512 16.22 -13.03 -2.24
CA ARG A 512 16.18 -14.17 -1.29
C ARG A 512 16.93 -13.97 0.04
N GLY A 513 17.38 -12.75 0.31
CA GLY A 513 18.14 -12.43 1.53
C GLY A 513 19.62 -12.74 1.41
#